data_AF-A0A534SAE7-F1
#
_entry.id   AF-A0A534SAE7-F1
#
_cell.length_a   1.000
_cell.length_b   1.000
_cell.length_c   1.000
_cell.angle_alpha   90.00
_cell.angle_beta   90.00
_cell.angle_gamma   90.00
#
_symmetry.space_group_name_H-M   'P 1'
#
loop_
_entity.id
_entity.type
_entity.pdbx_description
1 polymer ?
#
loop_
_entity_poly.entity_id
_entity_poly.type
_entity_poly.pdbx_seq_one_letter_code
_entity_poly.pdbx_strand_id
1 'polypeptide(L)'
;MITDPYFYPLYEEMSRLNLAVGVHVGNANPYVIDLVSQYNGGGSFWKFRIPVIGAFHSVIMSEVPRLFPKLRFHWAEAAAQWIPYVVKDFQRRWGAIGRALPENPLKEYRQFVSCQTDDDVDYVLKYSGEENLVIGTDYGHNDQSTEIEALRNLKSQGSITPRQYEK
;
A
#
# COMPACT_ATOMS: atom_id res chain seq x y z
N MET A 1 10.71 -6.33 -12.33
CA MET A 1 9.98 -6.01 -11.06
C MET A 1 9.85 -4.50 -10.95
N ILE A 2 8.93 -3.93 -10.17
CA ILE A 2 8.73 -2.46 -10.07
C ILE A 2 10.00 -1.68 -9.63
N THR A 3 10.99 -2.37 -9.06
CA THR A 3 12.29 -1.81 -8.65
C THR A 3 13.37 -1.86 -9.74
N ASP A 4 13.06 -2.43 -10.90
CA ASP A 4 14.00 -2.61 -12.02
C ASP A 4 14.41 -1.26 -12.63
N PRO A 5 15.70 -1.02 -12.89
CA PRO A 5 16.18 0.21 -13.53
C PRO A 5 15.49 0.56 -14.86
N TYR A 6 14.90 -0.42 -15.54
CA TYR A 6 14.03 -0.19 -16.71
C TYR A 6 12.94 0.88 -16.45
N PHE A 7 12.40 0.96 -15.22
CA PHE A 7 11.36 1.92 -14.84
C PHE A 7 11.90 3.28 -14.37
N TYR A 8 13.21 3.45 -14.22
CA TYR A 8 13.79 4.66 -13.62
C TYR A 8 13.53 5.92 -14.45
N PRO A 9 13.57 5.90 -15.80
CA PRO A 9 13.18 7.07 -16.60
C PRO A 9 11.73 7.49 -16.37
N LEU A 10 10.82 6.53 -16.15
CA LEU A 10 9.44 6.83 -15.80
C LEU A 10 9.34 7.49 -14.41
N TYR A 11 10.07 6.96 -13.42
CA TYR A 11 10.11 7.54 -12.08
C TYR A 11 10.72 8.93 -12.03
N GLU A 12 11.73 9.20 -12.84
CA GLU A 12 12.32 10.52 -13.00
C GLU A 12 11.30 11.52 -13.54
N GLU A 13 10.60 11.19 -14.62
CA GLU A 13 9.55 12.04 -15.18
C GLU A 13 8.36 12.24 -14.24
N MET A 14 7.91 11.17 -13.57
CA MET A 14 6.85 11.28 -12.56
C MET A 14 7.28 12.15 -11.39
N SER A 15 8.53 12.03 -10.93
CA SER A 15 9.06 12.90 -9.87
C SER A 15 9.16 14.36 -10.33
N ARG A 16 9.64 14.61 -11.55
CA ARG A 16 9.75 15.94 -12.17
C ARG A 16 8.38 16.62 -12.29
N LEU A 17 7.36 15.85 -12.69
CA LEU A 17 5.97 16.31 -12.83
C LEU A 17 5.19 16.30 -11.51
N ASN A 18 5.82 15.90 -10.41
CA ASN A 18 5.19 15.77 -9.10
C ASN A 18 3.95 14.84 -9.12
N LEU A 19 4.00 13.76 -9.89
CA LEU A 19 2.99 12.72 -9.95
C LEU A 19 3.28 11.58 -8.97
N ALA A 20 2.23 10.89 -8.53
CA ALA A 20 2.35 9.67 -7.73
C ALA A 20 2.28 8.42 -8.62
N VAL A 21 3.07 7.40 -8.26
CA VAL A 21 2.98 6.06 -8.85
C VAL A 21 1.80 5.34 -8.23
N GLY A 22 0.72 5.18 -8.99
CA GLY A 22 -0.43 4.36 -8.59
C GLY A 22 -0.17 2.89 -8.89
N VAL A 23 -0.20 2.05 -7.86
CA VAL A 23 -0.11 0.60 -7.97
C VAL A 23 -1.41 0.02 -7.44
N HIS A 24 -2.14 -0.66 -8.31
CA HIS A 24 -3.47 -1.18 -8.05
C HIS A 24 -3.46 -2.69 -7.91
N VAL A 25 -4.39 -3.26 -7.14
CA VAL A 25 -4.61 -4.71 -7.16
C VAL A 25 -4.93 -5.20 -8.55
N GLY A 26 -4.51 -6.43 -8.83
CA GLY A 26 -4.57 -6.99 -10.17
C GLY A 26 -3.21 -7.53 -10.61
N ASN A 27 -3.22 -8.35 -11.64
CA ASN A 27 -2.00 -8.93 -12.18
C ASN A 27 -2.17 -9.12 -13.68
N ALA A 28 -1.31 -8.50 -14.47
CA ALA A 28 -1.37 -8.58 -15.93
C ALA A 28 -0.58 -9.77 -16.49
N ASN A 29 -0.03 -10.66 -15.64
CA ASN A 29 0.72 -11.84 -16.04
C ASN A 29 -0.15 -13.10 -15.86
N PRO A 30 -0.68 -13.69 -16.95
CA PRO A 30 -1.54 -14.87 -16.87
C PRO A 30 -0.86 -16.07 -16.23
N TYR A 31 0.45 -16.24 -16.45
CA TYR A 31 1.20 -17.34 -15.86
C TYR A 31 1.28 -17.21 -14.33
N VAL A 32 1.53 -16.01 -13.82
CA VAL A 32 1.55 -15.79 -12.36
C VAL A 32 0.16 -15.96 -11.78
N ILE A 33 -0.88 -15.45 -12.45
CA ILE A 33 -2.27 -15.66 -12.02
C ILE A 33 -2.58 -17.15 -11.88
N ASP A 34 -2.23 -17.96 -12.88
CA ASP A 34 -2.47 -19.40 -12.85
C ASP A 34 -1.69 -20.08 -11.72
N LEU A 35 -0.39 -19.76 -11.60
CA LEU A 35 0.50 -20.33 -10.58
C LEU A 35 -0.02 -20.14 -9.15
N VAL A 36 -0.55 -18.94 -8.84
CA VAL A 36 -1.06 -18.63 -7.49
C VAL A 36 -2.58 -18.67 -7.40
N SER A 37 -3.25 -19.28 -8.40
CA SER A 37 -4.69 -19.42 -8.39
C SER A 37 -5.15 -20.31 -7.25
N GLN A 38 -6.19 -19.85 -6.56
CA GLN A 38 -6.86 -20.59 -5.53
C GLN A 38 -8.22 -21.02 -6.08
N TYR A 39 -8.47 -22.31 -6.15
CA TYR A 39 -9.75 -22.86 -6.59
C TYR A 39 -10.70 -23.09 -5.41
N ASN A 40 -10.83 -22.08 -4.55
CA ASN A 40 -11.77 -22.03 -3.43
C ASN A 40 -12.60 -20.74 -3.51
N GLY A 41 -13.71 -20.67 -2.77
CA GLY A 41 -14.70 -19.56 -2.84
C GLY A 41 -14.19 -18.16 -2.45
N GLY A 42 -12.90 -17.99 -2.20
CA GLY A 42 -12.22 -16.71 -1.92
C GLY A 42 -10.93 -16.53 -2.73
N GLY A 43 -10.85 -17.18 -3.90
CA GLY A 43 -9.59 -17.43 -4.58
C GLY A 43 -8.88 -16.27 -5.28
N SER A 44 -9.21 -15.03 -4.91
CA SER A 44 -8.64 -13.79 -5.44
C SER A 44 -7.47 -13.25 -4.61
N PHE A 45 -7.34 -13.67 -3.35
CA PHE A 45 -6.39 -13.08 -2.41
C PHE A 45 -4.93 -13.18 -2.89
N TRP A 46 -4.49 -14.38 -3.25
CA TRP A 46 -3.09 -14.60 -3.65
C TRP A 46 -2.76 -13.97 -5.00
N LYS A 47 -3.69 -13.99 -5.95
CA LYS A 47 -3.44 -13.49 -7.31
C LYS A 47 -3.55 -11.96 -7.44
N PHE A 48 -4.32 -11.29 -6.58
CA PHE A 48 -4.56 -9.84 -6.71
C PHE A 48 -4.03 -9.00 -5.55
N ARG A 49 -4.14 -9.45 -4.29
CA ARG A 49 -3.75 -8.64 -3.12
C ARG A 49 -2.28 -8.83 -2.73
N ILE A 50 -1.82 -10.08 -2.63
CA ILE A 50 -0.43 -10.38 -2.25
C ILE A 50 0.63 -9.73 -3.16
N PRO A 51 0.48 -9.66 -4.49
CA PRO A 51 1.49 -9.04 -5.36
C PRO A 51 1.70 -7.56 -5.07
N VAL A 52 0.64 -6.82 -4.72
CA VAL A 52 0.73 -5.39 -4.35
C VAL A 52 1.50 -5.23 -3.03
N ILE A 53 1.20 -6.05 -2.03
CA ILE A 53 1.90 -6.04 -0.73
C ILE A 53 3.38 -6.40 -0.93
N GLY A 54 3.67 -7.40 -1.77
CA GLY A 54 5.04 -7.79 -2.11
C GLY A 54 5.80 -6.70 -2.89
N ALA A 55 5.12 -5.98 -3.77
CA ALA A 55 5.69 -4.85 -4.51
C ALA A 55 6.01 -3.67 -3.57
N PHE A 56 5.11 -3.32 -2.64
CA PHE A 56 5.36 -2.35 -1.57
C PHE A 56 6.62 -2.71 -0.79
N HIS A 57 6.69 -3.96 -0.33
CA HIS A 57 7.82 -4.47 0.44
C HIS A 57 9.13 -4.34 -0.33
N SER A 58 9.12 -4.76 -1.60
CA SER A 58 10.27 -4.69 -2.49
C SER A 58 10.73 -3.25 -2.73
N VAL A 59 9.81 -2.29 -2.92
CA VAL A 59 10.15 -0.88 -3.11
C VAL A 59 10.88 -0.33 -1.88
N ILE A 60 10.34 -0.50 -0.68
CA ILE A 60 10.97 0.00 0.55
C ILE A 60 12.34 -0.64 0.79
N MET A 61 12.48 -1.94 0.53
CA MET A 61 13.74 -2.66 0.72
C MET A 61 14.79 -2.36 -0.36
N SER A 62 14.39 -1.76 -1.49
CA SER A 62 15.27 -1.40 -2.60
C SER A 62 15.95 -0.04 -2.40
N GLU A 63 16.71 0.39 -3.41
CA GLU A 63 17.27 1.72 -3.48
C GLU A 63 16.33 2.78 -4.07
N VAL A 64 15.15 2.40 -4.57
CA VAL A 64 14.20 3.33 -5.22
C VAL A 64 13.89 4.55 -4.35
N PRO A 65 13.55 4.41 -3.04
CA PRO A 65 13.30 5.59 -2.20
C PRO A 65 14.52 6.51 -2.03
N ARG A 66 15.73 5.96 -2.11
CA ARG A 66 16.99 6.72 -2.01
C ARG A 66 17.30 7.47 -3.31
N LEU A 67 17.07 6.83 -4.46
CA LEU A 67 17.30 7.41 -5.78
C LEU A 67 16.24 8.47 -6.13
N PHE A 68 14.99 8.25 -5.73
CA PHE A 68 13.85 9.12 -6.05
C PHE A 68 13.14 9.63 -4.77
N PRO A 69 13.82 10.42 -3.92
CA PRO A 69 13.31 10.79 -2.59
C PRO A 69 12.06 11.68 -2.60
N LYS A 70 11.69 12.25 -3.75
CA LYS A 70 10.47 13.06 -3.93
C LYS A 70 9.30 12.27 -4.49
N LEU A 71 9.53 11.07 -5.03
CA LEU A 71 8.51 10.24 -5.64
C LEU A 71 7.53 9.74 -4.57
N ARG A 72 6.24 9.69 -4.91
CA ARG A 72 5.19 9.13 -4.06
C ARG A 72 4.68 7.86 -4.68
N PHE A 73 4.35 6.87 -3.85
CA PHE A 73 3.64 5.66 -4.27
C PHE A 73 2.28 5.62 -3.60
N HIS A 74 1.26 5.22 -4.34
CA HIS A 74 -0.06 4.90 -3.82
C HIS A 74 -0.37 3.43 -4.09
N TRP A 75 -0.70 2.69 -3.04
CA TRP A 75 -1.01 1.26 -3.05
C TRP A 75 -2.51 1.09 -2.83
N ALA A 76 -3.24 0.90 -3.93
CA ALA A 76 -4.70 0.90 -3.96
C ALA A 76 -5.29 -0.50 -3.77
N GLU A 77 -6.44 -0.55 -3.08
CA GLU A 77 -7.36 -1.71 -2.99
C GLU A 77 -6.82 -3.00 -2.33
N ALA A 78 -5.70 -2.91 -1.61
CA ALA A 78 -5.15 -4.05 -0.86
C ALA A 78 -5.51 -4.06 0.64
N ALA A 79 -6.45 -3.21 1.08
CA ALA A 79 -6.64 -2.84 2.50
C ALA A 79 -5.38 -2.25 3.15
N ALA A 80 -5.44 -1.93 4.44
CA ALA A 80 -4.31 -1.38 5.19
C ALA A 80 -3.83 -2.28 6.35
N GLN A 81 -4.62 -3.28 6.77
CA GLN A 81 -4.29 -4.16 7.90
C GLN A 81 -2.97 -4.96 7.79
N TRP A 82 -2.36 -5.06 6.60
CA TRP A 82 -1.05 -5.70 6.42
C TRP A 82 0.14 -4.81 6.82
N ILE A 83 -0.05 -3.49 6.97
CA ILE A 83 1.02 -2.53 7.29
C ILE A 83 1.77 -2.90 8.57
N PRO A 84 1.10 -3.19 9.72
CA PRO A 84 1.82 -3.58 10.94
C PRO A 84 2.75 -4.78 10.74
N TYR A 85 2.32 -5.79 9.96
CA TYR A 85 3.11 -6.98 9.69
C TYR A 85 4.38 -6.66 8.90
N VAL A 86 4.26 -5.92 7.80
CA VAL A 86 5.43 -5.59 6.95
C VAL A 86 6.40 -4.65 7.66
N VAL A 87 5.91 -3.71 8.48
CA VAL A 87 6.78 -2.83 9.27
C VAL A 87 7.61 -3.65 10.27
N LYS A 88 7.00 -4.63 10.94
CA LYS A 88 7.73 -5.56 11.81
C LYS A 88 8.73 -6.43 11.05
N ASP A 89 8.40 -6.84 9.83
CA ASP A 89 9.33 -7.58 8.97
C ASP A 89 10.54 -6.72 8.55
N PHE A 90 10.35 -5.45 8.18
CA PHE A 90 11.46 -4.53 7.91
C PHE A 90 12.37 -4.35 9.12
N GLN A 91 11.80 -4.17 10.32
CA GLN A 91 12.57 -4.05 11.57
C GLN A 91 13.50 -5.25 11.77
N ARG A 92 13.02 -6.46 11.52
CA ARG A 92 13.81 -7.70 11.64
C ARG A 92 14.90 -7.77 10.58
N ARG A 93 14.55 -7.54 9.30
CA ARG A 93 15.47 -7.70 8.17
C ARG A 93 16.58 -6.65 8.16
N TRP A 94 16.25 -5.39 8.39
CA TRP A 94 17.26 -4.33 8.47
C TRP A 94 18.08 -4.41 9.75
N GLY A 95 17.46 -4.77 10.88
CA GLY A 95 18.19 -5.07 12.11
C GLY A 95 19.26 -6.15 11.91
N ALA A 96 18.94 -7.22 11.17
CA ALA A 96 19.88 -8.31 10.88
C ALA A 96 21.12 -7.88 10.07
N ILE A 97 21.05 -6.76 9.33
CA ILE A 97 22.17 -6.23 8.54
C ILE A 97 22.73 -4.91 9.11
N GLY A 98 22.36 -4.55 10.35
CA GLY A 98 22.84 -3.34 11.01
C GLY A 98 22.31 -2.03 10.43
N ARG A 99 21.19 -2.07 9.69
CA ARG A 99 20.53 -0.87 9.14
C ARG A 99 19.36 -0.46 10.04
N ALA A 100 19.24 0.83 10.32
CA ALA A 100 18.09 1.36 11.06
C ALA A 100 16.89 1.59 10.12
N LEU A 101 15.69 1.18 10.57
CA LEU A 101 14.42 1.58 9.96
C LEU A 101 14.06 2.97 10.49
N PRO A 102 13.61 3.91 9.64
CA PRO A 102 13.01 5.16 10.09
C PRO A 102 11.85 4.91 11.06
N GLU A 103 11.57 5.86 11.95
CA GLU A 103 10.46 5.74 12.91
C GLU A 103 9.12 5.47 12.21
N ASN A 104 8.87 6.19 11.11
CA ASN A 104 7.74 5.94 10.22
C ASN A 104 8.25 5.74 8.77
N PRO A 105 8.41 4.48 8.32
CA PRO A 105 8.91 4.20 6.97
C PRO A 105 7.93 4.62 5.87
N LEU A 106 6.61 4.63 6.13
CA LEU A 106 5.64 5.05 5.13
C LEU A 106 5.77 6.55 4.87
N LYS A 107 5.90 7.35 5.92
CA LYS A 107 6.13 8.79 5.81
C LYS A 107 7.48 9.12 5.18
N GLU A 108 8.57 8.53 5.70
CA GLU A 108 9.94 8.78 5.22
C GLU A 108 10.07 8.47 3.73
N TYR A 109 9.53 7.32 3.31
CA TYR A 109 9.62 6.87 1.92
C TYR A 109 8.42 7.26 1.06
N ARG A 110 7.52 8.13 1.57
CA ARG A 110 6.37 8.69 0.82
C ARG A 110 5.44 7.62 0.21
N GLN A 111 5.07 6.64 1.01
CA GLN A 111 4.20 5.53 0.65
C GLN A 111 2.79 5.79 1.17
N PHE A 112 1.79 5.77 0.30
CA PHE A 112 0.38 6.01 0.63
C PHE A 112 -0.41 4.74 0.39
N VAL A 113 -1.26 4.32 1.32
CA VAL A 113 -1.99 3.05 1.23
C VAL A 113 -3.48 3.31 1.36
N SER A 114 -4.29 2.70 0.47
CA SER A 114 -5.74 2.72 0.62
C SER A 114 -6.18 1.84 1.78
N CYS A 115 -6.87 2.41 2.77
CA CYS A 115 -7.62 1.64 3.75
C CYS A 115 -9.03 1.31 3.23
N GLN A 116 -9.64 0.31 3.84
CA GLN A 116 -11.05 -0.03 3.71
C GLN A 116 -11.77 0.37 5.02
N THR A 117 -13.09 0.51 5.00
CA THR A 117 -13.85 0.94 6.19
C THR A 117 -13.90 -0.11 7.30
N ASP A 118 -13.66 -1.37 6.94
CA ASP A 118 -13.59 -2.51 7.86
C ASP A 118 -12.17 -2.79 8.39
N ASP A 119 -11.16 -2.02 7.97
CA ASP A 119 -9.83 -2.05 8.59
C ASP A 119 -9.90 -1.52 10.05
N ASP A 120 -9.11 -2.10 10.96
CA ASP A 120 -8.82 -1.49 12.27
C ASP A 120 -7.83 -0.32 12.08
N VAL A 121 -8.36 0.80 11.57
CA VAL A 121 -7.55 1.97 11.18
C VAL A 121 -6.77 2.53 12.36
N ASP A 122 -7.36 2.59 13.56
CA ASP A 122 -6.65 3.03 14.77
C ASP A 122 -5.42 2.20 15.08
N TYR A 123 -5.50 0.88 14.92
CA TYR A 123 -4.35 0.01 15.11
C TYR A 123 -3.31 0.22 14.02
N VAL A 124 -3.74 0.35 12.75
CA VAL A 124 -2.85 0.58 11.61
C VAL A 124 -2.10 1.91 11.73
N LEU A 125 -2.77 2.97 12.19
CA LEU A 125 -2.20 4.32 12.36
C LEU A 125 -0.99 4.35 13.29
N LYS A 126 -0.88 3.41 14.24
CA LYS A 126 0.30 3.26 15.11
C LYS A 126 1.58 2.90 14.33
N TYR A 127 1.45 2.42 13.11
CA TYR A 127 2.55 2.00 12.23
C TYR A 127 2.67 2.86 10.98
N SER A 128 1.55 3.25 10.36
CA SER A 128 1.53 4.07 9.14
C SER A 128 1.71 5.57 9.43
N GLY A 129 1.32 6.02 10.62
CA GLY A 129 1.01 7.42 10.87
C GLY A 129 -0.26 7.88 10.13
N GLU A 130 -0.68 9.11 10.42
CA GLU A 130 -1.97 9.67 9.98
C GLU A 130 -1.92 10.35 8.60
N GLU A 131 -0.75 10.48 7.97
CA GLU A 131 -0.57 11.26 6.73
C GLU A 131 -0.45 10.39 5.48
N ASN A 132 -0.47 9.07 5.65
CA ASN A 132 -0.11 8.09 4.63
C ASN A 132 -1.20 7.04 4.38
N LEU A 133 -2.36 7.18 5.01
CA LEU A 133 -3.55 6.42 4.66
C LEU A 133 -4.47 7.28 3.81
N VAL A 134 -5.12 6.67 2.84
CA VAL A 134 -6.14 7.29 2.00
C VAL A 134 -7.34 6.35 1.92
N ILE A 135 -8.53 6.86 1.62
CA ILE A 135 -9.72 6.04 1.39
C ILE A 135 -10.29 6.32 0.01
N GLY A 136 -10.74 5.27 -0.67
CA GLY A 136 -11.39 5.34 -1.98
C GLY A 136 -12.72 4.60 -1.93
N THR A 137 -13.66 4.98 -2.80
CA THR A 137 -14.98 4.35 -2.88
C THR A 137 -15.01 3.12 -3.78
N ASP A 138 -13.99 2.96 -4.62
CA ASP A 138 -13.93 1.95 -5.67
C ASP A 138 -15.24 1.88 -6.51
N TYR A 139 -15.69 3.06 -6.95
CA TYR A 139 -16.98 3.22 -7.61
C TYR A 139 -17.06 2.47 -8.96
N GLY A 140 -18.06 1.61 -9.10
CA GLY A 140 -18.35 0.88 -10.34
C GLY A 140 -18.00 -0.61 -10.29
N HIS A 141 -17.29 -1.06 -9.26
CA HIS A 141 -17.08 -2.49 -9.01
C HIS A 141 -18.31 -3.13 -8.35
N ASN A 142 -18.42 -4.46 -8.49
CA ASN A 142 -19.43 -5.29 -7.82
C ASN A 142 -18.73 -6.35 -6.95
N ASP A 143 -17.76 -5.91 -6.16
CA ASP A 143 -17.04 -6.75 -5.21
C ASP A 143 -16.99 -6.09 -3.82
N GLN A 144 -16.24 -6.69 -2.90
CA GLN A 144 -16.16 -6.28 -1.49
C GLN A 144 -15.47 -4.92 -1.28
N SER A 145 -14.87 -4.35 -2.33
CA SER A 145 -14.09 -3.11 -2.25
C SER A 145 -14.96 -1.88 -2.55
N THR A 146 -16.12 -2.05 -3.19
CA THR A 146 -17.05 -0.96 -3.51
C THR A 146 -17.76 -0.44 -2.27
N GLU A 147 -17.57 0.83 -1.97
CA GLU A 147 -18.27 1.51 -0.90
C GLU A 147 -18.52 2.98 -1.23
N ILE A 148 -19.69 3.27 -1.80
CA ILE A 148 -20.08 4.62 -2.23
C ILE A 148 -20.05 5.62 -1.07
N GLU A 149 -20.31 5.14 0.14
CA GLU A 149 -20.35 5.93 1.38
C GLU A 149 -19.07 5.78 2.21
N ALA A 150 -17.94 5.35 1.62
CA ALA A 150 -16.71 5.02 2.33
C ALA A 150 -16.28 6.08 3.36
N LEU A 151 -16.29 7.37 2.98
CA LEU A 151 -15.97 8.46 3.90
C LEU A 151 -16.97 8.58 5.07
N ARG A 152 -18.26 8.35 4.83
CA ARG A 152 -19.28 8.42 5.88
C ARG A 152 -19.23 7.21 6.80
N ASN A 153 -18.93 6.04 6.24
CA ASN A 153 -18.84 4.79 6.98
C ASN A 153 -17.56 4.74 7.82
N LEU A 154 -16.43 5.20 7.30
CA LEU A 154 -15.19 5.34 8.07
C LEU A 154 -15.40 6.21 9.33
N LYS A 155 -16.17 7.29 9.22
CA LYS A 155 -16.49 8.18 10.35
C LYS A 155 -17.44 7.55 11.37
N SER A 156 -18.39 6.73 10.92
CA SER A 156 -19.48 6.21 11.78
C SER A 156 -19.20 4.83 12.36
N GLN A 157 -18.38 4.03 11.68
CA GLN A 157 -18.04 2.65 12.05
C GLN A 157 -16.58 2.52 12.54
N GLY A 158 -15.72 3.47 12.19
CA GLY A 158 -14.31 3.46 12.59
C GLY A 158 -14.08 3.94 14.03
N SER A 159 -12.99 3.46 14.63
CA SER A 159 -12.49 3.91 15.94
C SER A 159 -11.74 5.25 15.89
N ILE A 160 -11.59 5.84 14.70
CA ILE A 160 -10.78 7.03 14.45
C ILE A 160 -11.36 8.32 15.06
N THR A 161 -10.47 9.21 15.48
CA THR A 161 -10.83 10.53 16.01
C THR A 161 -11.27 11.50 14.90
N PRO A 162 -12.02 12.57 15.22
CA PRO A 162 -12.40 13.59 14.24
C PRO A 162 -11.20 14.23 13.52
N ARG A 163 -10.06 14.40 14.22
CA ARG A 163 -8.83 14.93 13.64
C ARG A 163 -8.21 13.98 12.62
N GLN A 164 -8.26 12.68 12.87
CA GLN A 164 -7.74 11.66 11.95
C GLN A 164 -8.61 11.56 10.70
N TYR A 165 -9.92 11.76 10.85
CA TYR A 165 -10.86 11.79 9.74
C TYR A 165 -10.64 12.96 8.76
N GLU A 166 -10.10 14.09 9.22
CA GLU A 166 -9.87 15.28 8.40
C GLU A 166 -8.58 15.23 7.55
N LYS A 167 -7.73 14.21 7.76
CA LYS A 167 -6.45 14.04 7.07
C LYS A 167 -6.59 13.19 5.82
#